data_AF-A0A1S1K177-F1
#
_entry.id   AF-A0A1S1K177-F1
#
_cell.length_a   1.000
_cell.length_b   1.000
_cell.length_c   1.000
_cell.angle_alpha   90.00
_cell.angle_beta   90.00
_cell.angle_gamma   90.00
#
_symmetry.space_group_name_H-M   'P 1'
#
loop_
_entity.id
_entity.type
_entity.pdbx_description
1 polymer ?
#
loop_
_entity_poly.entity_id
_entity_poly.type
_entity_poly.pdbx_seq_one_letter_code
_entity_poly.pdbx_strand_id
1 'polypeptide(L)'
;MENLLELINRILDARDETVTAFADRIGVNRLTVTRWKASLPAPETLRRIAADLAIPYSHVVMSALASAGYATCPADLLAGQQVRVITRCGDPFDEPAGAAVDAMFTDPARASEYLRVASAIAPDADIEESVVTIDSTEIPDTVRVFTTVWSSRTDQIHQPVTLCGSRPARLQDREVTDVQATALADSDLVFSLQVDSLTAEAGRTALMAVIDTLRRQGRLLPPGVDPYPGLSRSVAYALNAANRSAPQAMPSPGPIFGGAALQTVPSTFAGARSYDSDAAASGQQDPSAVWPATRQFFVDLPG
;
A
#
# COMPACT_ATOMS: atom_id res chain seq x y z
N MET A 1 -14.39 -15.17 -17.72
CA MET A 1 -15.63 -14.43 -18.03
C MET A 1 -16.67 -15.45 -18.45
N GLU A 2 -17.87 -15.44 -17.84
CA GLU A 2 -18.93 -16.39 -18.20
C GLU A 2 -19.50 -16.06 -19.59
N ASN A 3 -19.75 -17.07 -20.42
CA ASN A 3 -20.39 -16.87 -21.72
C ASN A 3 -21.91 -16.68 -21.56
N LEU A 4 -22.60 -16.23 -22.60
CA LEU A 4 -24.03 -15.89 -22.53
C LEU A 4 -24.90 -17.09 -22.13
N LEU A 5 -24.61 -18.29 -22.61
CA LEU A 5 -25.38 -19.48 -22.24
C LEU A 5 -25.15 -19.85 -20.77
N GLU A 6 -23.93 -19.73 -20.28
CA GLU A 6 -23.59 -19.94 -18.86
C GLU A 6 -24.29 -18.92 -17.95
N LEU A 7 -24.28 -17.64 -18.32
CA LEU A 7 -25.00 -16.57 -17.62
C LEU A 7 -26.51 -16.88 -17.53
N ILE A 8 -27.12 -17.24 -18.66
CA ILE A 8 -28.54 -17.59 -18.72
C ILE A 8 -28.82 -18.79 -17.81
N ASN A 9 -28.09 -19.90 -17.98
CA ASN A 9 -28.31 -21.12 -17.20
C ASN A 9 -28.15 -20.86 -15.70
N ARG A 10 -27.10 -20.15 -15.28
CA ARG A 10 -26.88 -19.80 -13.87
C ARG A 10 -28.06 -19.02 -13.26
N ILE A 11 -28.64 -18.08 -14.00
CA ILE A 11 -29.78 -17.29 -13.51
C ILE A 11 -31.07 -18.12 -13.50
N LEU A 12 -31.29 -18.95 -14.52
CA LEU A 12 -32.45 -19.84 -14.57
C LEU A 12 -32.40 -20.91 -13.48
N ASP A 13 -31.24 -21.50 -13.25
CA ASP A 13 -31.00 -22.46 -12.16
C ASP A 13 -31.28 -21.81 -10.79
N ALA A 14 -30.87 -20.55 -10.59
CA ALA A 14 -31.16 -19.81 -9.38
C ALA A 14 -32.66 -19.45 -9.20
N ARG A 15 -33.47 -19.55 -10.26
CA ARG A 15 -34.91 -19.30 -10.27
C ARG A 15 -35.74 -20.59 -10.36
N ASP A 16 -35.11 -21.75 -10.38
CA ASP A 16 -35.74 -23.04 -10.67
C ASP A 16 -36.54 -23.03 -12.00
N GLU A 17 -36.04 -22.30 -13.00
CA GLU A 17 -36.68 -22.13 -14.31
C GLU A 17 -36.02 -22.99 -15.39
N THR A 18 -36.81 -23.37 -16.41
CA THR A 18 -36.28 -24.13 -17.55
C THR A 18 -35.88 -23.24 -18.71
N VAL A 19 -34.83 -23.63 -19.44
CA VAL A 19 -34.39 -22.96 -20.68
C VAL A 19 -35.51 -22.89 -21.73
N THR A 20 -36.40 -23.88 -21.78
CA THR A 20 -37.55 -23.88 -22.69
C THR A 20 -38.52 -22.74 -22.36
N ALA A 21 -38.92 -22.62 -21.09
CA ALA A 21 -39.83 -21.56 -20.66
C ALA A 21 -39.23 -20.16 -20.90
N PHE A 22 -37.94 -20.00 -20.62
CA PHE A 22 -37.21 -18.77 -20.93
C PHE A 22 -37.22 -18.44 -22.42
N ALA A 23 -36.91 -19.42 -23.29
CA ALA A 23 -36.88 -19.24 -24.73
C ALA A 23 -38.26 -18.78 -25.26
N ASP A 24 -39.33 -19.40 -24.78
CA ASP A 24 -40.71 -19.03 -25.15
C ASP A 24 -41.05 -17.59 -24.74
N ARG A 25 -40.65 -17.13 -23.54
CA ARG A 25 -40.90 -15.76 -23.07
C ARG A 25 -40.22 -14.69 -23.93
N ILE A 26 -38.98 -14.94 -24.35
CA ILE A 26 -38.23 -14.00 -25.18
C ILE A 26 -38.51 -14.14 -26.69
N GLY A 27 -39.34 -15.11 -27.06
CA GLY A 27 -39.81 -15.35 -28.43
C GLY A 27 -38.79 -16.04 -29.33
N VAL A 28 -37.99 -16.97 -28.80
CA VAL A 28 -37.02 -17.75 -29.57
C VAL A 28 -37.17 -19.25 -29.29
N ASN A 29 -36.58 -20.10 -30.15
CA ASN A 29 -36.53 -21.54 -29.89
C ASN A 29 -35.38 -21.88 -28.92
N ARG A 30 -35.56 -22.88 -28.06
CA ARG A 30 -34.50 -23.50 -27.22
C ARG A 30 -33.21 -23.80 -27.99
N LEU A 31 -33.31 -24.30 -29.23
CA LEU A 31 -32.13 -24.56 -30.08
C LEU A 31 -31.34 -23.28 -30.43
N THR A 32 -32.03 -22.14 -30.50
CA THR A 32 -31.37 -20.84 -30.69
C THR A 32 -30.60 -20.44 -29.44
N VAL A 33 -31.19 -20.66 -28.25
CA VAL A 33 -30.53 -20.38 -26.97
C VAL A 33 -29.25 -21.21 -26.80
N THR A 34 -29.29 -22.51 -27.11
CA THR A 34 -28.09 -23.36 -27.00
C THR A 34 -26.96 -22.95 -27.94
N ARG A 35 -27.29 -22.36 -29.11
CA ARG A 35 -26.29 -21.83 -30.06
C ARG A 35 -25.58 -20.57 -29.57
N TRP A 36 -26.15 -19.85 -28.59
CA TRP A 36 -25.52 -18.65 -28.02
C TRP A 36 -24.30 -18.92 -27.17
N LYS A 37 -23.89 -20.18 -27.00
CA LYS A 37 -22.56 -20.53 -26.50
C LYS A 37 -21.44 -20.04 -27.44
N ALA A 38 -21.71 -19.96 -28.74
CA ALA A 38 -20.72 -19.68 -29.78
C ALA A 38 -21.19 -18.66 -30.83
N SER A 39 -22.28 -17.94 -30.57
CA SER A 39 -22.86 -16.98 -31.52
C SER A 39 -23.38 -15.74 -30.82
N LEU A 40 -23.38 -14.62 -31.55
CA LEU A 40 -23.84 -13.32 -31.07
C LEU A 40 -25.32 -13.09 -31.45
N PRO A 41 -26.25 -13.00 -30.49
CA PRO A 41 -27.64 -12.63 -30.76
C PRO A 41 -27.78 -11.20 -31.29
N ALA A 42 -28.90 -10.89 -31.93
CA ALA A 42 -29.22 -9.54 -32.36
C ALA A 42 -29.38 -8.59 -31.14
N PRO A 43 -29.08 -7.28 -31.28
CA PRO A 43 -29.16 -6.31 -30.17
C PRO A 43 -30.52 -6.27 -29.47
N GLU A 44 -31.62 -6.39 -30.22
CA GLU A 44 -32.96 -6.44 -29.65
C GLU A 44 -33.18 -7.68 -28.78
N THR A 45 -32.66 -8.84 -29.21
CA THR A 45 -32.70 -10.08 -28.43
C THR A 45 -31.92 -9.91 -27.12
N LEU A 46 -30.74 -9.30 -27.17
CA LEU A 46 -29.95 -9.01 -25.96
C LEU A 46 -30.70 -8.09 -24.98
N ARG A 47 -31.44 -7.10 -25.48
CA ARG A 47 -32.29 -6.23 -24.62
C ARG A 47 -33.43 -7.01 -23.98
N ARG A 48 -34.08 -7.91 -24.72
CA ARG A 48 -35.13 -8.79 -24.16
C ARG A 48 -34.58 -9.73 -23.11
N ILE A 49 -33.40 -10.32 -23.35
CA ILE A 49 -32.70 -11.16 -22.36
C ILE A 49 -32.43 -10.35 -21.08
N ALA A 50 -31.87 -9.15 -21.19
CA ALA A 50 -31.59 -8.30 -20.04
C ALA A 50 -32.86 -7.95 -19.24
N ALA A 51 -33.94 -7.64 -19.95
CA ALA A 51 -35.24 -7.33 -19.33
C ALA A 51 -35.86 -8.55 -18.62
N ASP A 52 -35.92 -9.72 -19.28
CA ASP A 52 -36.51 -10.95 -18.70
C ASP A 52 -35.69 -11.47 -17.51
N LEU A 53 -34.37 -11.44 -17.64
CA LEU A 53 -33.46 -11.84 -16.57
C LEU A 53 -33.29 -10.76 -15.49
N ALA A 54 -33.85 -9.56 -15.67
CA ALA A 54 -33.73 -8.43 -14.74
C ALA A 54 -32.27 -8.12 -14.35
N ILE A 55 -31.36 -8.17 -15.33
CA ILE A 55 -29.92 -7.87 -15.15
C ILE A 55 -29.49 -6.69 -16.03
N PRO A 56 -28.40 -5.98 -15.69
CA PRO A 56 -27.90 -4.89 -16.50
C PRO A 56 -27.62 -5.32 -17.95
N TYR A 57 -28.04 -4.50 -18.91
CA TYR A 57 -27.82 -4.76 -20.33
C TYR A 57 -26.33 -4.94 -20.67
N SER A 58 -25.46 -4.19 -20.00
CA SER A 58 -24.00 -4.31 -20.14
C SER A 58 -23.51 -5.73 -19.83
N HIS A 59 -24.01 -6.38 -18.78
CA HIS A 59 -23.62 -7.75 -18.43
C HIS A 59 -24.00 -8.75 -19.53
N VAL A 60 -25.21 -8.61 -20.08
CA VAL A 60 -25.68 -9.45 -21.18
C VAL A 60 -24.82 -9.26 -22.43
N VAL A 61 -24.50 -8.02 -22.78
CA VAL A 61 -23.64 -7.70 -23.93
C VAL A 61 -22.23 -8.26 -23.74
N MET A 62 -21.62 -8.08 -22.56
CA MET A 62 -20.29 -8.62 -22.26
C MET A 62 -20.25 -10.14 -22.41
N SER A 63 -21.22 -10.87 -21.82
CA SER A 63 -21.28 -12.32 -21.95
C SER A 63 -21.58 -12.79 -23.39
N ALA A 64 -22.34 -12.00 -24.17
CA ALA A 64 -22.59 -12.30 -25.58
C ALA A 64 -21.34 -12.11 -26.45
N LEU A 65 -20.55 -11.07 -26.18
CA LEU A 65 -19.25 -10.85 -26.83
C LEU A 65 -18.24 -11.92 -26.42
N ALA A 66 -18.29 -12.38 -25.17
CA ALA A 66 -17.50 -13.52 -24.68
C ALA A 66 -17.83 -14.80 -25.45
N SER A 67 -19.12 -15.12 -25.62
CA SER A 67 -19.57 -16.28 -26.41
C SER A 67 -19.05 -16.28 -27.85
N ALA A 68 -19.00 -15.12 -28.48
CA ALA A 68 -18.57 -14.99 -29.88
C ALA A 68 -17.04 -14.82 -30.02
N GLY A 69 -16.28 -14.81 -28.91
CA GLY A 69 -14.82 -14.69 -28.90
C GLY A 69 -14.29 -13.28 -29.15
N TYR A 70 -15.14 -12.24 -29.10
CA TYR A 70 -14.71 -10.84 -29.26
C TYR A 70 -14.06 -10.26 -27.99
N ALA A 71 -14.34 -10.85 -26.83
CA ALA A 71 -13.76 -10.45 -25.56
C ALA A 71 -13.44 -11.68 -24.70
N THR A 72 -12.31 -11.64 -24.02
CA THR A 72 -11.84 -12.70 -23.11
C THR A 72 -11.89 -12.26 -21.65
N CYS A 73 -11.75 -10.95 -21.41
CA CYS A 73 -11.87 -10.32 -20.10
C CYS A 73 -12.61 -8.97 -20.19
N PRO A 74 -13.10 -8.42 -19.07
CA PRO A 74 -13.74 -7.10 -19.06
C PRO A 74 -12.85 -5.97 -19.57
N ALA A 75 -11.52 -6.06 -19.37
CA ALA A 75 -10.57 -5.06 -19.81
C ALA A 75 -10.57 -4.90 -21.34
N ASP A 76 -10.81 -5.96 -22.10
CA ASP A 76 -10.89 -5.91 -23.58
C ASP A 76 -11.97 -4.93 -24.09
N LEU A 77 -12.99 -4.65 -23.27
CA LEU A 77 -14.11 -3.77 -23.61
C LEU A 77 -14.03 -2.39 -22.94
N LEU A 78 -13.35 -2.30 -21.79
CA LEU A 78 -13.28 -1.09 -20.98
C LEU A 78 -12.00 -0.30 -21.21
N ALA A 79 -10.90 -0.95 -21.58
CA ALA A 79 -9.63 -0.28 -21.80
C ALA A 79 -9.75 0.83 -22.85
N GLY A 80 -9.16 1.99 -22.56
CA GLY A 80 -9.22 3.16 -23.44
C GLY A 80 -10.54 3.96 -23.38
N GLN A 81 -11.55 3.51 -22.63
CA GLN A 81 -12.75 4.31 -22.39
C GLN A 81 -12.46 5.43 -21.39
N GLN A 82 -13.05 6.60 -21.63
CA GLN A 82 -12.95 7.74 -20.71
C GLN A 82 -14.08 7.68 -19.68
N VAL A 83 -13.69 7.89 -18.42
CA VAL A 83 -14.61 8.07 -17.29
C VAL A 83 -14.32 9.39 -16.61
N ARG A 84 -15.38 10.05 -16.16
CA ARG A 84 -15.29 11.25 -15.33
C ARG A 84 -15.38 10.83 -13.88
N VAL A 85 -14.36 11.17 -13.11
CA VAL A 85 -14.24 10.85 -11.70
C VAL A 85 -14.38 12.16 -10.93
N ILE A 86 -15.34 12.18 -10.02
CA ILE A 86 -15.55 13.32 -9.13
C ILE A 86 -14.94 12.95 -7.78
N THR A 87 -13.97 13.75 -7.35
CA THR A 87 -13.24 13.57 -6.10
C THR A 87 -13.57 14.68 -5.13
N ARG A 88 -13.69 14.34 -3.85
CA ARG A 88 -13.75 15.30 -2.77
C ARG A 88 -12.38 15.36 -2.10
N CYS A 89 -11.74 16.51 -2.18
CA CYS A 89 -10.50 16.77 -1.47
C CYS A 89 -10.87 17.12 -0.01
N GLY A 90 -10.36 16.33 0.93
CA GLY A 90 -10.41 16.67 2.35
C GLY A 90 -9.45 17.80 2.66
N ASP A 91 -9.70 18.51 3.78
CA ASP A 91 -8.73 19.45 4.32
C ASP A 91 -7.44 18.67 4.69
N PRO A 92 -6.23 19.10 4.25
CA PRO A 92 -4.99 18.39 4.55
C PRO A 92 -4.72 18.15 6.05
N PHE A 93 -5.47 18.79 6.95
CA PHE A 93 -5.35 18.64 8.40
C PHE A 93 -6.35 17.66 9.04
N ASP A 94 -7.44 17.30 8.33
CA ASP A 94 -8.45 16.36 8.82
C ASP A 94 -8.32 15.02 8.09
N GLU A 95 -7.58 14.11 8.72
CA GLU A 95 -7.23 12.75 8.27
C GLU A 95 -6.34 12.65 7.01
N PRO A 96 -5.33 11.75 7.00
CA PRO A 96 -4.51 11.47 5.82
C PRO A 96 -5.27 10.68 4.72
N ALA A 97 -6.60 10.79 4.67
CA ALA A 97 -7.40 10.25 3.61
C ALA A 97 -7.28 11.19 2.41
N GLY A 98 -6.26 10.94 1.57
CA GLY A 98 -6.13 11.60 0.27
C GLY A 98 -7.45 11.57 -0.51
N ALA A 99 -7.62 12.54 -1.43
CA ALA A 99 -8.84 12.77 -2.22
C ALA A 99 -9.70 11.50 -2.42
N ALA A 100 -10.87 11.48 -1.78
CA ALA A 100 -11.76 10.34 -1.87
C ALA A 100 -12.60 10.46 -3.14
N VAL A 101 -12.72 9.36 -3.89
CA VAL A 101 -13.64 9.30 -5.04
C VAL A 101 -15.07 9.31 -4.53
N ASP A 102 -15.83 10.33 -4.92
CA ASP A 102 -17.24 10.52 -4.53
C ASP A 102 -18.18 9.87 -5.57
N ALA A 103 -17.86 10.03 -6.86
CA ALA A 103 -18.66 9.46 -7.94
C ALA A 103 -17.87 9.21 -9.23
N MET A 104 -18.39 8.32 -10.08
CA MET A 104 -17.83 8.01 -11.40
C MET A 104 -18.94 7.95 -12.46
N PHE A 105 -18.69 8.57 -13.62
CA PHE A 105 -19.65 8.67 -14.71
C PHE A 105 -19.01 8.37 -16.07
N THR A 106 -19.70 7.60 -16.90
CA THR A 106 -19.36 7.43 -18.32
C THR A 106 -19.98 8.50 -19.21
N ASP A 107 -21.01 9.20 -18.73
CA ASP A 107 -21.72 10.27 -19.44
C ASP A 107 -21.30 11.66 -18.92
N PRO A 108 -20.69 12.50 -19.77
CA PRO A 108 -20.31 13.87 -19.41
C PRO A 108 -21.46 14.72 -18.85
N ALA A 109 -22.67 14.60 -19.40
CA ALA A 109 -23.78 15.43 -18.98
C ALA A 109 -24.20 15.11 -17.54
N ARG A 110 -24.19 13.82 -17.17
CA ARG A 110 -24.49 13.37 -15.81
C ARG A 110 -23.41 13.77 -14.82
N ALA A 111 -22.14 13.70 -15.22
CA ALA A 111 -21.03 14.16 -14.39
C ALA A 111 -21.16 15.65 -14.06
N SER A 112 -21.40 16.49 -15.08
CA SER A 112 -21.57 17.93 -14.88
C SER A 112 -22.82 18.27 -14.08
N GLU A 113 -23.91 17.53 -14.25
CA GLU A 113 -25.11 17.70 -13.42
C GLU A 113 -24.85 17.34 -11.96
N TYR A 114 -24.17 16.22 -11.70
CA TYR A 114 -23.78 15.83 -10.36
C TYR A 114 -22.89 16.88 -9.71
N LEU A 115 -21.84 17.33 -10.39
CA LEU A 115 -20.93 18.36 -9.88
C LEU A 115 -21.68 19.64 -9.51
N ARG A 116 -22.54 20.13 -10.41
CA ARG A 116 -23.37 21.31 -10.17
C ARG A 116 -24.24 21.17 -8.92
N VAL A 117 -24.87 20.00 -8.72
CA VAL A 117 -25.73 19.74 -7.56
C VAL A 117 -24.92 19.59 -6.28
N ALA A 118 -23.81 18.84 -6.33
CA ALA A 118 -22.94 18.59 -5.19
C ALA A 118 -22.31 19.89 -4.67
N SER A 119 -21.77 20.74 -5.55
CA SER A 119 -21.22 22.05 -5.19
C SER A 119 -22.28 23.01 -4.65
N ALA A 120 -23.54 22.87 -5.06
CA ALA A 120 -24.64 23.68 -4.52
C ALA A 120 -25.06 23.24 -3.10
N ILE A 121 -24.94 21.94 -2.80
CA ILE A 121 -25.26 21.38 -1.48
C ILE A 121 -24.14 21.64 -0.48
N ALA A 122 -22.89 21.56 -0.92
CA ALA A 122 -21.70 21.73 -0.09
C ALA A 122 -20.74 22.74 -0.73
N PRO A 123 -21.01 24.06 -0.62
CA PRO A 123 -20.21 25.09 -1.26
C PRO A 123 -18.79 25.20 -0.71
N ASP A 124 -18.57 24.78 0.53
CA ASP A 124 -17.26 24.79 1.19
C ASP A 124 -16.46 23.49 0.95
N ALA A 125 -17.04 22.50 0.27
CA ALA A 125 -16.34 21.27 -0.07
C ALA A 125 -15.52 21.47 -1.36
N ASP A 126 -14.24 21.08 -1.31
CA ASP A 126 -13.39 21.05 -2.48
C ASP A 126 -13.72 19.81 -3.33
N ILE A 127 -14.57 20.00 -4.35
CA ILE A 127 -15.05 18.95 -5.25
C ILE A 127 -14.47 19.21 -6.63
N GLU A 128 -13.66 18.27 -7.11
CA GLU A 128 -13.00 18.35 -8.41
C GLU A 128 -13.52 17.26 -9.36
N GLU A 129 -13.64 17.60 -10.64
CA GLU A 129 -13.91 16.65 -11.72
C GLU A 129 -12.63 16.39 -12.51
N SER A 130 -12.23 15.12 -12.62
CA SER A 130 -11.12 14.67 -13.44
C SER A 130 -11.58 13.70 -14.52
N VAL A 131 -10.93 13.76 -15.69
CA VAL A 131 -11.15 12.79 -16.77
C VAL A 131 -10.03 11.76 -16.72
N VAL A 132 -10.39 10.50 -16.47
CA VAL A 132 -9.47 9.37 -16.40
C VAL A 132 -9.79 8.41 -17.53
N THR A 133 -8.75 7.83 -18.14
CA THR A 133 -8.92 6.76 -19.13
C THR A 133 -8.64 5.41 -18.48
N ILE A 134 -9.55 4.46 -18.65
CA ILE A 134 -9.43 3.12 -18.06
C ILE A 134 -8.22 2.41 -18.66
N ASP A 135 -7.39 1.84 -17.78
CA ASP A 135 -6.18 1.06 -18.13
C ASP A 135 -5.16 1.79 -19.01
N SER A 136 -5.20 3.13 -19.06
CA SER A 136 -4.23 3.92 -19.83
C SER A 136 -2.96 4.29 -19.05
N THR A 137 -3.02 4.23 -17.73
CA THR A 137 -1.94 4.70 -16.86
C THR A 137 -1.00 3.54 -16.58
N GLU A 138 0.28 3.73 -16.90
CA GLU A 138 1.31 2.75 -16.57
C GLU A 138 1.46 2.65 -15.05
N ILE A 139 1.57 1.41 -14.55
CA ILE A 139 1.88 1.17 -13.15
C ILE A 139 3.30 1.69 -12.91
N PRO A 140 3.53 2.63 -11.98
CA PRO A 140 4.86 3.15 -11.73
C PRO A 140 5.85 2.03 -11.43
N ASP A 141 7.06 2.16 -11.96
CA ASP A 141 8.16 1.28 -11.57
C ASP A 141 8.32 1.30 -10.05
N THR A 142 8.27 0.13 -9.43
CA THR A 142 8.46 -0.01 -8.00
C THR A 142 9.58 -1.00 -7.70
N VAL A 143 10.44 -0.60 -6.78
CA VAL A 143 11.48 -1.46 -6.22
C VAL A 143 10.99 -2.00 -4.89
N ARG A 144 10.90 -3.32 -4.79
CA ARG A 144 10.62 -4.01 -3.52
C ARG A 144 11.90 -4.06 -2.70
N VAL A 145 11.84 -3.53 -1.49
CA VAL A 145 12.92 -3.61 -0.52
C VAL A 145 12.45 -4.48 0.63
N PHE A 146 13.17 -5.57 0.86
CA PHE A 146 12.93 -6.50 1.95
C PHE A 146 13.80 -6.11 3.13
N THR A 147 13.18 -5.69 4.23
CA THR A 147 13.91 -5.41 5.47
C THR A 147 13.81 -6.64 6.36
N THR A 148 14.88 -7.41 6.45
CA THR A 148 14.93 -8.65 7.23
C THR A 148 15.43 -8.35 8.63
N VAL A 149 14.61 -8.62 9.64
CA VAL A 149 14.88 -8.31 11.05
C VAL A 149 14.85 -9.58 11.89
N TRP A 150 15.88 -9.79 12.70
CA TRP A 150 15.89 -10.79 13.76
C TRP A 150 15.85 -10.10 15.13
N SER A 151 15.18 -10.77 16.08
CA SER A 151 15.02 -10.31 17.46
C SER A 151 15.34 -11.47 18.41
N SER A 152 16.21 -11.23 19.39
CA SER A 152 16.56 -12.24 20.41
C SER A 152 15.35 -12.63 21.26
N ARG A 153 14.39 -11.73 21.47
CA ARG A 153 13.23 -11.97 22.34
C ARG A 153 12.35 -13.11 21.82
N THR A 154 12.11 -13.16 20.51
CA THR A 154 11.27 -14.18 19.87
C THR A 154 12.09 -15.27 19.19
N ASP A 155 13.39 -15.05 19.00
CA ASP A 155 14.28 -15.85 18.15
C ASP A 155 13.68 -16.12 16.76
N GLN A 156 12.96 -15.13 16.22
CA GLN A 156 12.28 -15.22 14.94
C GLN A 156 12.79 -14.14 13.98
N ILE A 157 12.81 -14.52 12.69
CA ILE A 157 13.11 -13.60 11.58
C ILE A 157 11.79 -13.10 11.01
N HIS A 158 11.62 -11.79 10.95
CA HIS A 158 10.53 -11.10 10.29
C HIS A 158 11.05 -10.36 9.06
N GLN A 159 10.27 -10.32 7.98
CA GLN A 159 10.70 -9.70 6.73
C GLN A 159 9.59 -8.82 6.14
N PRO A 160 9.37 -7.61 6.70
CA PRO A 160 8.53 -6.60 6.06
C PRO A 160 9.04 -6.22 4.67
N VAL A 161 8.09 -5.91 3.78
CA VAL A 161 8.34 -5.44 2.42
C VAL A 161 7.93 -3.98 2.31
N THR A 162 8.81 -3.14 1.78
CA THR A 162 8.51 -1.75 1.44
C THR A 162 8.57 -1.56 -0.07
N LEU A 163 7.62 -0.82 -0.63
CA LEU A 163 7.63 -0.41 -2.04
C LEU A 163 8.22 0.99 -2.14
N CYS A 164 9.27 1.13 -2.95
CA CYS A 164 9.93 2.41 -3.22
C CYS A 164 9.78 2.76 -4.70
N GLY A 165 9.55 4.04 -5.02
CA GLY A 165 9.50 4.51 -6.42
C GLY A 165 10.86 4.50 -7.13
N SER A 166 11.95 4.29 -6.39
CA SER A 166 13.29 4.09 -6.94
C SER A 166 14.13 3.23 -6.00
N ARG A 167 15.23 2.67 -6.52
CA ARG A 167 16.19 1.91 -5.72
C ARG A 167 16.82 2.84 -4.66
N PRO A 168 16.74 2.51 -3.35
CA PRO A 168 17.36 3.33 -2.31
C PRO A 168 18.88 3.40 -2.47
N ALA A 169 19.48 4.56 -2.15
CA ALA A 169 20.93 4.79 -2.31
C ALA A 169 21.81 3.72 -1.62
N ARG A 170 21.41 3.27 -0.43
CA ARG A 170 22.11 2.20 0.33
C ARG A 170 22.19 0.85 -0.39
N LEU A 171 21.31 0.63 -1.37
CA LEU A 171 21.26 -0.58 -2.18
C LEU A 171 21.72 -0.33 -3.61
N GLN A 172 22.14 0.88 -4.00
CA GLN A 172 22.28 1.24 -5.42
C GLN A 172 23.25 0.33 -6.20
N ASP A 173 24.36 -0.08 -5.56
CA ASP A 173 25.40 -0.94 -6.14
C ASP A 173 25.45 -2.34 -5.51
N ARG A 174 24.49 -2.69 -4.64
CA ARG A 174 24.53 -3.91 -3.82
C ARG A 174 23.17 -4.60 -3.75
N GLU A 175 23.13 -5.93 -3.73
CA GLU A 175 21.87 -6.67 -3.54
C GLU A 175 21.39 -6.65 -2.08
N VAL A 176 22.34 -6.57 -1.15
CA VAL A 176 22.13 -6.63 0.30
C VAL A 176 22.97 -5.55 0.95
N THR A 177 22.43 -4.86 1.97
CA THR A 177 23.21 -3.93 2.79
C THR A 177 24.07 -4.66 3.81
N ASP A 178 24.99 -3.94 4.46
CA ASP A 178 25.70 -4.49 5.63
C ASP A 178 24.70 -4.77 6.77
N VAL A 179 24.95 -5.80 7.59
CA VAL A 179 24.03 -6.19 8.66
C VAL A 179 24.18 -5.21 9.82
N GLN A 180 23.11 -4.48 10.12
CA GLN A 180 23.03 -3.60 11.27
C GLN A 180 22.76 -4.41 12.53
N ALA A 181 23.68 -4.38 13.49
CA ALA A 181 23.52 -5.01 14.79
C ALA A 181 23.24 -3.97 15.87
N THR A 182 22.24 -4.24 16.70
CA THR A 182 21.98 -3.49 17.93
C THR A 182 22.36 -4.35 19.13
N ALA A 183 23.26 -3.82 19.97
CA ALA A 183 23.76 -4.49 21.17
C ALA A 183 23.53 -3.65 22.43
N LEU A 184 23.50 -4.33 23.57
CA LEU A 184 23.54 -3.71 24.90
C LEU A 184 24.94 -3.11 25.13
N ALA A 185 25.03 -1.84 25.54
CA ALA A 185 26.31 -1.14 25.70
C ALA A 185 27.18 -1.72 26.83
N ASP A 186 26.58 -2.36 27.82
CA ASP A 186 27.29 -2.87 29.01
C ASP A 186 27.90 -4.26 28.78
N SER A 187 27.34 -5.05 27.87
CA SER A 187 27.74 -6.45 27.64
C SER A 187 28.13 -6.76 26.19
N ASP A 188 27.95 -5.80 25.28
CA ASP A 188 28.09 -5.96 23.83
C ASP A 188 27.29 -7.15 23.24
N LEU A 189 26.28 -7.64 23.98
CA LEU A 189 25.39 -8.71 23.52
C LEU A 189 24.36 -8.17 22.54
N VAL A 190 24.28 -8.80 21.37
CA VAL A 190 23.40 -8.42 20.28
C VAL A 190 22.00 -8.97 20.51
N PHE A 191 21.00 -8.08 20.46
CA PHE A 191 19.59 -8.45 20.66
C PHE A 191 18.71 -8.19 19.44
N SER A 192 19.20 -7.44 18.44
CA SER A 192 18.49 -7.25 17.17
C SER A 192 19.48 -7.13 16.03
N LEU A 193 19.16 -7.76 14.90
CA LEU A 193 19.90 -7.66 13.66
C LEU A 193 18.92 -7.23 12.55
N GLN A 194 19.37 -6.37 11.65
CA GLN A 194 18.59 -5.90 10.51
C GLN A 194 19.44 -5.85 9.25
N VAL A 195 18.87 -6.25 8.12
CA VAL A 195 19.49 -6.11 6.81
C VAL A 195 18.43 -5.77 5.77
N ASP A 196 18.76 -4.87 4.85
CA ASP A 196 17.90 -4.56 3.72
C ASP A 196 18.42 -5.28 2.47
N SER A 197 17.51 -5.82 1.67
CA SER A 197 17.84 -6.53 0.43
C SER A 197 16.81 -6.30 -0.67
N LEU A 198 17.21 -6.52 -1.92
CA LEU A 198 16.31 -6.48 -3.08
C LEU A 198 15.57 -7.80 -3.32
N THR A 199 16.10 -8.90 -2.80
CA THR A 199 15.50 -10.24 -2.85
C THR A 199 15.24 -10.73 -1.43
N ALA A 200 14.17 -11.50 -1.25
CA ALA A 200 13.81 -12.01 0.08
C ALA A 200 14.87 -13.01 0.59
N GLU A 201 15.37 -13.85 -0.30
CA GLU A 201 16.31 -14.93 -0.01
C GLU A 201 17.69 -14.40 0.36
N ALA A 202 18.19 -13.36 -0.32
CA ALA A 202 19.52 -12.82 -0.04
C ALA A 202 19.59 -12.16 1.34
N GLY A 203 18.58 -11.38 1.71
CA GLY A 203 18.50 -10.77 3.05
C GLY A 203 18.40 -11.82 4.15
N ARG A 204 17.60 -12.86 3.96
CA ARG A 204 17.49 -13.96 4.93
C ARG A 204 18.79 -14.74 5.07
N THR A 205 19.45 -15.06 3.96
CA THR A 205 20.71 -15.81 3.95
C THR A 205 21.82 -15.02 4.64
N ALA A 206 21.97 -13.75 4.30
CA ALA A 206 22.93 -12.84 4.93
C ALA A 206 22.71 -12.74 6.45
N LEU A 207 21.46 -12.55 6.87
CA LEU A 207 21.12 -12.44 8.29
C LEU A 207 21.37 -13.76 9.04
N MET A 208 21.01 -14.91 8.46
CA MET A 208 21.25 -16.23 9.06
C MET A 208 22.74 -16.53 9.24
N ALA A 209 23.57 -16.21 8.24
CA ALA A 209 25.02 -16.39 8.33
C ALA A 209 25.64 -15.59 9.49
N VAL A 210 25.16 -14.36 9.69
CA VAL A 210 25.59 -13.51 10.83
C VAL A 210 25.07 -14.04 12.16
N ILE A 211 23.80 -14.47 12.23
CA ILE A 211 23.21 -15.09 13.43
C ILE A 211 24.03 -16.32 13.85
N ASP A 212 24.34 -17.22 12.92
CA ASP A 212 25.09 -18.45 13.23
C ASP A 212 26.53 -18.16 13.67
N THR A 213 27.13 -17.10 13.14
CA THR A 213 28.47 -16.65 13.56
C THR A 213 28.44 -16.07 14.97
N LEU A 214 27.51 -15.16 15.25
CA LEU A 214 27.35 -14.55 16.58
C LEU A 214 26.93 -15.57 17.64
N ARG A 215 26.11 -16.56 17.27
CA ARG A 215 25.70 -17.66 18.14
C ARG A 215 26.90 -18.52 18.54
N ARG A 216 27.76 -18.89 17.58
CA ARG A 216 29.01 -19.63 17.85
C ARG A 216 29.99 -18.85 18.73
N GLN A 217 30.00 -17.52 18.62
CA GLN A 217 30.82 -16.63 19.44
C GLN A 217 30.22 -16.33 20.83
N GLY A 218 29.01 -16.79 21.14
CA GLY A 218 28.32 -16.48 22.39
C GLY A 218 27.96 -15.00 22.56
N ARG A 219 27.87 -14.25 21.45
CA ARG A 219 27.60 -12.80 21.44
C ARG A 219 26.14 -12.42 21.23
N LEU A 220 25.26 -13.41 21.05
CA LEU A 220 23.81 -13.18 21.00
C LEU A 220 23.24 -13.16 22.40
N LEU A 221 22.33 -12.21 22.66
CA LEU A 221 21.53 -12.21 23.86
C LEU A 221 20.68 -13.49 23.91
N PRO A 222 20.66 -14.24 25.03
CA PRO A 222 19.87 -15.46 25.12
C PRO A 222 18.38 -15.22 24.85
N PRO A 223 17.70 -16.18 24.20
CA PRO A 223 16.28 -16.06 23.92
C PRO A 223 15.46 -15.97 25.21
N GLY A 224 14.43 -15.11 25.20
CA GLY A 224 13.55 -14.89 26.35
C GLY A 224 14.04 -13.86 27.37
N VAL A 225 15.27 -13.35 27.25
CA VAL A 225 15.75 -12.21 28.05
C VAL A 225 15.21 -10.92 27.40
N ASP A 226 14.47 -10.12 28.17
CA ASP A 226 13.96 -8.83 27.69
C ASP A 226 15.09 -7.78 27.75
N PRO A 227 15.54 -7.22 26.61
CA PRO A 227 16.56 -6.17 26.61
C PRO A 227 16.04 -4.86 27.21
N TYR A 228 14.71 -4.70 27.36
CA TYR A 228 14.10 -3.52 27.96
C TYR A 228 13.08 -3.90 29.05
N PRO A 229 13.55 -4.31 30.23
CA PRO A 229 12.65 -4.71 31.32
C PRO A 229 11.71 -3.55 31.71
N GLY A 230 10.41 -3.84 31.75
CA GLY A 230 9.37 -2.88 32.15
C GLY A 230 8.76 -2.03 31.02
N LEU A 231 9.24 -2.14 29.78
CA LEU A 231 8.64 -1.44 28.65
C LEU A 231 7.51 -2.25 27.99
N SER A 232 6.44 -1.54 27.60
CA SER A 232 5.42 -2.13 26.74
C SER A 232 5.98 -2.43 25.35
N ARG A 233 5.39 -3.42 24.65
CA ARG A 233 5.88 -3.87 23.33
C ARG A 233 5.94 -2.75 22.30
N SER A 234 4.98 -1.83 22.32
CA SER A 234 4.93 -0.69 21.41
C SER A 234 6.05 0.31 21.68
N VAL A 235 6.36 0.58 22.95
CA VAL A 235 7.44 1.49 23.35
C VAL A 235 8.82 0.90 23.03
N ALA A 236 9.03 -0.39 23.30
CA ALA A 236 10.28 -1.07 22.92
C ALA A 236 10.49 -1.12 21.40
N TYR A 237 9.41 -1.28 20.63
CA TYR A 237 9.47 -1.24 19.16
C TYR A 237 9.77 0.18 18.65
N ALA A 238 9.11 1.20 19.20
CA ALA A 238 9.35 2.60 18.85
C ALA A 238 10.78 3.04 19.22
N LEU A 239 11.31 2.61 20.38
CA LEU A 239 12.70 2.90 20.78
C LEU A 239 13.70 2.26 19.82
N ASN A 240 13.47 1.00 19.46
CA ASN A 240 14.31 0.32 18.48
C ASN A 240 14.22 1.01 17.11
N ALA A 241 13.04 1.45 16.67
CA ALA A 241 12.87 2.21 15.44
C ALA A 241 13.57 3.58 15.51
N ALA A 242 13.46 4.32 16.62
CA ALA A 242 14.10 5.60 16.83
C ALA A 242 15.62 5.48 16.84
N ASN A 243 16.18 4.48 17.54
CA ASN A 243 17.60 4.19 17.53
C ASN A 243 18.10 3.87 16.11
N ARG A 244 17.29 3.21 15.27
CA ARG A 244 17.61 2.94 13.86
C ARG A 244 17.51 4.16 12.93
N SER A 245 16.77 5.20 13.35
CA SER A 245 16.45 6.38 12.53
C SER A 245 17.33 7.60 12.83
N ALA A 246 18.17 7.54 13.86
CA ALA A 246 19.06 8.65 14.20
C ALA A 246 20.05 8.90 13.04
N PRO A 247 20.12 10.13 12.47
CA PRO A 247 21.08 10.44 11.43
C PRO A 247 22.49 10.28 11.99
N GLN A 248 23.26 9.38 11.39
CA GLN A 248 24.68 9.24 11.67
C GLN A 248 25.39 10.51 11.18
N ALA A 249 25.61 11.47 12.06
CA ALA A 249 26.61 12.50 11.84
C ALA A 249 27.96 11.80 11.76
N MET A 250 28.48 11.60 10.55
CA MET A 250 29.88 11.26 10.39
C MET A 250 30.71 12.41 10.96
N PRO A 251 31.71 12.16 11.83
CA PRO A 251 32.65 13.20 12.20
C PRO A 251 33.48 13.54 10.95
N SER A 252 33.25 14.73 10.39
CA SER A 252 34.13 15.30 9.35
C SER A 252 35.56 15.35 9.88
N PRO A 253 36.55 14.80 9.15
CA PRO A 253 37.95 15.07 9.46
C PRO A 253 38.21 16.54 9.08
N GLY A 254 38.38 17.40 10.08
CA GLY A 254 38.76 18.79 9.85
C GLY A 254 40.20 18.88 9.31
N PRO A 255 40.52 19.89 8.49
CA PRO A 255 41.86 20.43 8.42
C PRO A 255 41.96 21.73 9.24
N ILE A 256 43.08 21.83 9.94
CA ILE A 256 43.53 23.00 10.69
C ILE A 256 44.10 24.04 9.70
N PHE A 257 43.88 25.32 10.01
CA PHE A 257 44.47 26.57 9.49
C PHE A 257 43.78 27.33 8.33
N GLY A 258 43.26 28.52 8.69
CA GLY A 258 43.70 29.78 8.10
C GLY A 258 42.66 30.60 7.32
N GLY A 259 42.31 31.78 7.86
CA GLY A 259 41.94 32.94 7.02
C GLY A 259 40.49 33.40 7.10
N ALA A 260 40.31 34.66 7.48
CA ALA A 260 39.05 35.36 7.64
C ALA A 260 38.28 35.57 6.32
N ALA A 261 36.94 35.56 6.39
CA ALA A 261 36.10 36.54 5.70
C ALA A 261 34.67 36.56 6.30
N LEU A 262 34.25 37.75 6.70
CA LEU A 262 32.88 38.14 7.02
C LEU A 262 31.96 37.95 5.81
N GLN A 263 30.71 37.52 6.04
CA GLN A 263 29.54 38.10 5.38
C GLN A 263 28.26 37.86 6.19
N THR A 264 27.78 38.95 6.77
CA THR A 264 26.38 39.31 7.12
C THR A 264 25.40 38.96 5.98
N VAL A 265 24.09 38.70 6.16
CA VAL A 265 22.98 39.57 6.65
C VAL A 265 21.68 38.71 6.84
N PRO A 266 20.47 39.23 7.17
CA PRO A 266 19.91 39.66 8.47
C PRO A 266 18.72 38.81 9.00
N SER A 267 18.36 39.12 10.24
CA SER A 267 17.12 38.77 10.96
C SER A 267 16.07 39.91 10.92
N THR A 268 14.78 39.55 10.83
CA THR A 268 13.56 40.26 11.34
C THR A 268 12.36 39.34 11.07
N PHE A 269 11.68 38.64 11.99
CA PHE A 269 10.95 38.91 13.24
C PHE A 269 9.46 39.31 13.06
N ALA A 270 8.62 38.71 13.95
CA ALA A 270 7.23 39.01 14.35
C ALA A 270 6.13 38.12 13.73
N GLY A 271 5.25 37.44 14.48
CA GLY A 271 5.03 37.47 15.93
C GLY A 271 4.18 36.28 16.41
N ALA A 272 4.42 35.93 17.68
CA ALA A 272 3.73 34.90 18.43
C ALA A 272 2.30 35.33 18.81
N ARG A 273 1.39 34.36 18.86
CA ARG A 273 0.22 34.41 19.75
C ARG A 273 0.24 33.18 20.65
N SER A 274 0.23 33.49 21.94
CA SER A 274 0.08 32.61 23.10
C SER A 274 -1.28 31.92 23.12
N TYR A 275 -1.29 30.65 23.50
CA TYR A 275 -2.44 30.06 24.20
C TYR A 275 -1.93 29.44 25.50
N ASP A 276 -2.39 30.04 26.60
CA ASP A 276 -2.36 29.45 27.93
C ASP A 276 -3.31 28.25 27.97
N SER A 277 -2.84 27.14 28.55
CA SER A 277 -3.72 26.18 29.21
C SER A 277 -2.95 25.50 30.35
N ASP A 278 -3.01 26.12 31.52
CA ASP A 278 -2.70 25.51 32.81
C ASP A 278 -3.94 24.77 33.34
N ALA A 279 -3.80 23.45 33.53
CA ALA A 279 -4.45 22.61 34.56
C ALA A 279 -3.95 21.16 34.35
N ALA A 280 -2.91 20.71 35.08
CA ALA A 280 -3.00 20.00 36.37
C ALA A 280 -3.90 18.74 36.30
N ALA A 281 -3.51 17.52 36.65
CA ALA A 281 -2.41 17.08 37.51
C ALA A 281 -2.20 15.54 37.39
N SER A 282 -0.98 15.11 37.73
CA SER A 282 -0.69 13.89 38.52
C SER A 282 -0.76 12.52 37.84
N GLY A 283 0.34 12.18 37.17
CA GLY A 283 0.82 10.81 36.96
C GLY A 283 2.34 10.79 37.04
N GLN A 284 2.87 10.93 38.25
CA GLN A 284 4.31 10.93 38.54
C GLN A 284 4.89 9.55 38.20
N GLN A 285 5.33 9.37 36.96
CA GLN A 285 6.19 8.27 36.58
C GLN A 285 7.60 8.61 37.08
N ASP A 286 8.00 7.85 38.09
CA ASP A 286 9.34 7.77 38.64
C ASP A 286 10.40 7.75 37.49
N PRO A 287 11.33 8.72 37.39
CA PRO A 287 12.30 8.79 36.31
C PRO A 287 13.50 7.85 36.49
N SER A 288 13.37 6.83 37.34
CA SER A 288 14.46 5.89 37.68
C SER A 288 14.58 4.67 36.76
N ALA A 289 13.89 4.64 35.62
CA ALA A 289 14.21 3.69 34.56
C ALA A 289 15.58 4.06 33.96
N VAL A 290 16.65 3.55 34.58
CA VAL A 290 18.00 3.59 34.01
C VAL A 290 17.94 2.78 32.71
N TRP A 291 17.91 3.52 31.61
CA TRP A 291 17.87 2.97 30.26
C TRP A 291 19.16 2.18 30.01
N PRO A 292 19.09 0.94 29.51
CA PRO A 292 20.30 0.30 29.01
C PRO A 292 20.78 1.12 27.81
N ALA A 293 21.98 1.66 27.90
CA ALA A 293 22.60 2.27 26.74
C ALA A 293 22.72 1.21 25.64
N THR A 294 22.44 1.57 24.39
CA THR A 294 22.55 0.66 23.24
C THR A 294 23.61 1.17 22.28
N ARG A 295 24.34 0.24 21.65
CA ARG A 295 25.30 0.55 20.59
C ARG A 295 24.85 -0.06 19.28
N GLN A 296 25.02 0.69 18.20
CA GLN A 296 24.83 0.20 16.84
C GLN A 296 26.17 0.06 16.14
N PHE A 297 26.34 -1.04 15.42
CA PHE A 297 27.49 -1.28 14.58
C PHE A 297 27.10 -2.12 13.38
N PHE A 298 27.94 -2.09 12.35
CA PHE A 298 27.79 -2.93 11.17
C PHE A 298 28.62 -4.20 11.34
N VAL A 299 28.06 -5.33 10.91
CA VAL A 299 28.77 -6.61 10.82
C VAL A 299 29.00 -6.90 9.35
N ASP A 300 30.28 -7.00 8.97
CA ASP A 300 30.67 -7.40 7.63
C ASP A 300 30.15 -8.80 7.32
N LEU A 301 29.65 -9.00 6.10
CA LEU A 301 29.24 -10.31 5.63
C LEU A 301 30.48 -11.21 5.46
N PRO A 302 30.42 -12.48 5.87
CA PRO A 302 31.49 -13.42 5.56
C PRO A 302 31.56 -13.59 4.03
N GLY A 303 32.72 -13.24 3.45
CA GLY A 303 33.02 -13.43 2.02
C GLY A 303 33.27 -14.88 1.63
#